data_AF-A0A836SZR6-F1
#
_entry.id   AF-A0A836SZR6-F1
#
_cell.length_a   1.000
_cell.length_b   1.000
_cell.length_c   1.000
_cell.angle_alpha   90.00
_cell.angle_beta   90.00
_cell.angle_gamma   90.00
#
_symmetry.space_group_name_H-M   'P 1'
#
loop_
_entity.id
_entity.type
_entity.pdbx_description
1 polymer ?
#
loop_
_entity_poly.entity_id
_entity_poly.type
_entity_poly.pdbx_seq_one_letter_code
_entity_poly.pdbx_strand_id
1 'polypeptide(L)'
;MKKKAITGSLVILSAIFIGGCGGLNDDDTPEACQFEVSQALDKGNYEHVIQKLSSDPTCGGAYSEEDGKIQLAAAYIGEAGFDIPTLINDIILSSASNDDNGDSYSLFVQAIAKKASGDALISLEKAKNLYEDIYKNEGIDCTNKNALTNAPDVVKDACFYSGLVDTAKATTSVSLLIGGDEIEPEEIAEAVNKWVNKEGLDCKEDANQNNILDSADASACALKYSVFLSNNNADSLPYSCDNTGSIKV
;
A
#
# COMPACT_ATOMS: atom_id res chain seq x y z
N MET A 1 17.18 -70.06 31.42
CA MET A 1 17.33 -68.61 31.19
C MET A 1 15.94 -67.97 31.22
N LYS A 2 15.67 -67.13 32.23
CA LYS A 2 14.37 -66.45 32.44
C LYS A 2 14.51 -65.00 31.97
N LYS A 3 13.68 -64.53 31.04
CA LYS A 3 13.56 -63.10 30.73
C LYS A 3 12.25 -62.58 31.33
N LYS A 4 12.38 -61.60 32.23
CA LYS A 4 11.33 -60.75 32.79
C LYS A 4 11.11 -59.55 31.85
N ALA A 5 9.86 -59.14 31.68
CA ALA A 5 9.44 -57.79 31.28
C ALA A 5 8.20 -57.50 32.14
N ILE A 6 8.32 -56.82 33.28
CA ILE A 6 8.37 -55.37 33.51
C ILE A 6 7.23 -54.62 32.79
N THR A 7 6.11 -54.59 33.50
CA THR A 7 5.39 -53.39 33.96
C THR A 7 5.19 -52.23 32.99
N GLY A 8 3.92 -51.90 32.72
CA GLY A 8 3.50 -50.64 32.12
C GLY A 8 1.98 -50.50 32.10
N SER A 9 1.38 -50.26 33.26
CA SER A 9 0.03 -49.68 33.38
C SER A 9 0.17 -48.32 34.03
N LEU A 10 -0.10 -47.25 33.29
CA LEU A 10 -0.74 -46.05 33.83
C LEU A 10 -1.46 -45.31 32.70
N VAL A 11 -2.79 -45.38 32.79
CA VAL A 11 -3.79 -44.50 32.17
C VAL A 11 -3.53 -43.05 32.59
N ILE A 12 -3.80 -42.06 31.74
CA ILE A 12 -4.50 -40.79 32.06
C ILE A 12 -4.73 -40.00 30.74
N LEU A 13 -5.99 -40.04 30.30
CA LEU A 13 -6.77 -38.87 29.86
C LEU A 13 -6.17 -37.94 28.77
N SER A 14 -6.36 -38.30 27.50
CA SER A 14 -6.21 -37.40 26.34
C SER A 14 -7.54 -37.22 25.61
N ALA A 15 -8.60 -36.95 26.36
CA ALA A 15 -9.96 -36.83 25.84
C ALA A 15 -10.70 -35.62 26.43
N ILE A 16 -10.12 -34.41 26.37
CA ILE A 16 -10.86 -33.14 26.54
C ILE A 16 -10.19 -32.03 25.72
N PHE A 17 -10.37 -32.03 24.40
CA PHE A 17 -10.35 -30.82 23.55
C PHE A 17 -11.24 -31.02 22.30
N ILE A 18 -12.32 -31.79 22.45
CA ILE A 18 -13.39 -31.89 21.45
C ILE A 18 -14.70 -31.52 22.17
N GLY A 19 -14.74 -30.28 22.66
CA GLY A 19 -15.87 -29.73 23.40
C GLY A 19 -15.83 -28.21 23.32
N GLY A 20 -16.28 -27.69 22.18
CA GLY A 20 -16.35 -26.24 21.92
C GLY A 20 -16.67 -25.86 20.47
N CYS A 21 -16.60 -26.80 19.52
CA CYS A 21 -17.01 -26.59 18.13
C CYS A 21 -18.27 -27.43 17.86
N GLY A 22 -19.44 -26.84 18.08
CA GLY A 22 -20.72 -27.48 17.76
C GLY A 22 -21.84 -27.07 18.71
N GLY A 23 -22.41 -25.89 18.46
CA GLY A 23 -23.72 -25.54 19.03
C GLY A 23 -23.79 -24.23 19.81
N LEU A 24 -23.44 -23.11 19.18
CA LEU A 24 -23.98 -21.78 19.48
C LEU A 24 -23.97 -21.01 18.15
N ASN A 25 -25.05 -21.13 17.37
CA ASN A 25 -25.31 -20.24 16.23
C ASN A 25 -25.81 -18.89 16.78
N ASP A 26 -24.96 -18.19 17.51
CA ASP A 26 -25.11 -16.76 17.74
C ASP A 26 -24.11 -16.10 16.81
N ASP A 27 -24.52 -15.88 15.56
CA ASP A 27 -23.70 -15.18 14.56
C ASP A 27 -23.53 -13.67 14.91
N ASP A 28 -24.18 -13.23 16.00
CA ASP A 28 -24.25 -11.85 16.47
C ASP A 28 -23.33 -11.54 17.67
N THR A 29 -22.39 -12.43 18.06
CA THR A 29 -21.41 -12.08 19.11
C THR A 29 -20.27 -11.21 18.58
N PRO A 30 -19.67 -10.35 19.42
CA PRO A 30 -18.47 -9.60 19.05
C PRO A 30 -17.34 -10.49 18.52
N GLU A 31 -17.08 -11.64 19.15
CA GLU A 31 -16.01 -12.56 18.76
C GLU A 31 -16.27 -13.22 17.39
N ALA A 32 -17.54 -13.53 17.08
CA ALA A 32 -17.92 -14.03 15.77
C ALA A 32 -17.65 -12.99 14.69
N CYS A 33 -18.00 -11.72 14.95
CA CYS A 33 -17.77 -10.60 14.06
C CYS A 33 -16.28 -10.39 13.77
N GLN A 34 -15.43 -10.38 14.81
CA GLN A 34 -13.98 -10.25 14.66
C GLN A 34 -13.37 -11.40 13.84
N PHE A 35 -13.76 -12.64 14.13
CA PHE A 35 -13.28 -13.80 13.39
C PHE A 35 -13.69 -13.77 11.92
N GLU A 36 -14.93 -13.39 11.64
CA GLU A 36 -15.45 -13.26 10.28
C GLU A 36 -14.71 -12.18 9.49
N VAL A 37 -14.46 -11.00 10.08
CA VAL A 37 -13.68 -9.93 9.47
C VAL A 37 -12.27 -10.39 9.13
N SER A 38 -11.55 -10.97 10.10
CA SER A 38 -10.19 -11.47 9.87
C SER A 38 -10.15 -12.55 8.79
N GLN A 39 -11.09 -13.49 8.82
CA GLN A 39 -11.18 -14.54 7.80
C GLN A 39 -11.50 -13.96 6.41
N ALA A 40 -12.36 -12.95 6.34
CA ALA A 40 -12.70 -12.29 5.08
C ALA A 40 -11.50 -11.53 4.49
N LEU A 41 -10.73 -10.83 5.33
CA LEU A 41 -9.46 -10.20 4.93
C LEU A 41 -8.46 -11.24 4.38
N ASP A 42 -8.26 -12.34 5.11
CA ASP A 42 -7.35 -13.43 4.70
C ASP A 42 -7.75 -14.08 3.37
N LYS A 43 -9.06 -14.15 3.08
CA LYS A 43 -9.61 -14.70 1.84
C LYS A 43 -9.70 -13.69 0.70
N GLY A 44 -9.34 -12.43 0.93
CA GLY A 44 -9.50 -11.34 -0.04
C GLY A 44 -10.94 -10.93 -0.30
N ASN A 45 -11.87 -11.24 0.60
CA ASN A 45 -13.27 -10.82 0.51
C ASN A 45 -13.45 -9.41 1.10
N TYR A 46 -12.80 -8.44 0.46
CA TYR A 46 -12.70 -7.07 0.97
C TYR A 46 -14.03 -6.32 0.97
N GLU A 47 -14.86 -6.52 -0.06
CA GLU A 47 -16.18 -5.89 -0.14
C GLU A 47 -17.06 -6.25 1.05
N HIS A 48 -17.02 -7.51 1.49
CA HIS A 48 -17.74 -7.98 2.68
C HIS A 48 -17.28 -7.25 3.95
N VAL A 49 -15.97 -7.10 4.14
CA VAL A 49 -15.41 -6.37 5.29
C VAL A 49 -15.82 -4.90 5.23
N ILE A 50 -15.77 -4.28 4.05
CA ILE A 50 -16.17 -2.89 3.84
C ILE A 50 -17.64 -2.71 4.20
N GLN A 51 -18.54 -3.56 3.70
CA GLN A 51 -19.96 -3.50 4.03
C GLN A 51 -20.21 -3.66 5.54
N LYS A 52 -19.52 -4.60 6.18
CA LYS A 52 -19.68 -4.90 7.61
C LYS A 52 -19.20 -3.75 8.50
N LEU A 53 -17.99 -3.24 8.26
CA LEU A 53 -17.35 -2.25 9.14
C LEU A 53 -17.70 -0.80 8.80
N SER A 54 -18.20 -0.49 7.60
CA SER A 54 -18.63 0.87 7.27
C SER A 54 -19.88 1.31 8.04
N SER A 55 -20.74 0.35 8.43
CA SER A 55 -21.93 0.64 9.25
C SER A 55 -21.65 0.69 10.74
N ASP A 56 -20.73 -0.16 11.21
CA ASP A 56 -20.32 -0.24 12.61
C ASP A 56 -18.85 -0.67 12.68
N PRO A 57 -17.91 0.29 12.79
CA PRO A 57 -16.49 -0.05 12.88
C PRO A 57 -16.16 -0.86 14.14
N THR A 58 -16.99 -0.79 15.19
CA THR A 58 -16.75 -1.56 16.42
C THR A 58 -17.12 -3.04 16.26
N CYS A 59 -17.85 -3.43 15.21
CA CYS A 59 -18.30 -4.81 14.97
C CYS A 59 -19.07 -5.36 16.19
N GLY A 60 -20.06 -4.61 16.70
CA GLY A 60 -20.79 -4.95 17.91
C GLY A 60 -19.98 -4.85 19.21
N GLY A 61 -18.87 -4.09 19.20
CA GLY A 61 -17.95 -3.95 20.33
C GLY A 61 -16.79 -4.95 20.35
N ALA A 62 -16.56 -5.67 19.26
CA ALA A 62 -15.40 -6.56 19.09
C ALA A 62 -14.08 -5.79 18.93
N TYR A 63 -14.16 -4.59 18.36
CA TYR A 63 -13.05 -3.68 18.17
C TYR A 63 -13.27 -2.37 18.94
N SER A 64 -12.17 -1.70 19.27
CA SER A 64 -12.23 -0.24 19.46
C SER A 64 -12.63 0.43 18.14
N GLU A 65 -13.08 1.68 18.18
CA GLU A 65 -13.43 2.40 16.96
C GLU A 65 -12.21 2.54 16.04
N GLU A 66 -11.04 2.79 16.63
CA GLU A 66 -9.76 2.92 15.93
C GLU A 66 -9.31 1.60 15.30
N ASP A 67 -9.35 0.49 16.05
CA ASP A 67 -8.99 -0.83 15.52
C ASP A 67 -9.93 -1.23 14.37
N GLY A 68 -11.22 -0.95 14.52
CA GLY A 68 -12.22 -1.13 13.49
C GLY A 68 -11.90 -0.38 12.20
N LYS A 69 -11.49 0.90 12.32
CA LYS A 69 -11.03 1.72 11.20
C LYS A 69 -9.77 1.16 10.56
N ILE A 70 -8.83 0.61 11.33
CA ILE A 70 -7.64 -0.06 10.78
C ILE A 70 -8.05 -1.27 9.92
N GLN A 71 -8.96 -2.11 10.39
CA GLN A 71 -9.44 -3.27 9.61
C GLN A 71 -10.19 -2.84 8.35
N LEU A 72 -11.03 -1.81 8.45
CA LEU A 72 -11.74 -1.25 7.30
C LEU A 72 -10.76 -0.64 6.28
N ALA A 73 -9.74 0.07 6.73
CA ALA A 73 -8.69 0.62 5.87
C ALA A 73 -7.90 -0.50 5.17
N ALA A 74 -7.57 -1.58 5.87
CA ALA A 74 -6.93 -2.75 5.29
C ALA A 74 -7.79 -3.39 4.18
N ALA A 75 -9.11 -3.44 4.36
CA ALA A 75 -10.02 -3.90 3.32
C ALA A 75 -10.00 -2.99 2.08
N TYR A 76 -9.97 -1.67 2.25
CA TYR A 76 -9.84 -0.73 1.13
C TYR A 76 -8.48 -0.83 0.40
N ILE A 77 -7.39 -1.12 1.13
CA ILE A 77 -6.09 -1.43 0.51
C ILE A 77 -6.19 -2.72 -0.32
N GLY A 78 -6.87 -3.73 0.22
CA GLY A 78 -7.22 -4.98 -0.48
C GLY A 78 -8.03 -4.76 -1.75
N GLU A 79 -9.08 -3.95 -1.67
CA GLU A 79 -9.95 -3.57 -2.80
C GLU A 79 -9.16 -2.86 -3.90
N ALA A 80 -8.15 -2.06 -3.54
CA ALA A 80 -7.20 -1.48 -4.47
C ALA A 80 -6.21 -2.49 -5.10
N GLY A 81 -6.31 -3.78 -4.74
CA GLY A 81 -5.46 -4.87 -5.23
C GLY A 81 -4.17 -5.06 -4.44
N PHE A 82 -3.95 -4.30 -3.37
CA PHE A 82 -2.73 -4.40 -2.56
C PHE A 82 -2.97 -5.24 -1.31
N ASP A 83 -1.93 -5.91 -0.84
CA ASP A 83 -1.92 -6.46 0.51
C ASP A 83 -0.76 -5.83 1.28
N ILE A 84 -1.01 -5.51 2.56
CA ILE A 84 -0.04 -4.78 3.40
C ILE A 84 1.30 -5.53 3.51
N PRO A 85 1.35 -6.86 3.74
CA PRO A 85 2.60 -7.60 3.75
C PRO A 85 3.41 -7.48 2.46
N THR A 86 2.76 -7.56 1.29
CA THR A 86 3.40 -7.38 -0.02
C THR A 86 3.89 -5.95 -0.20
N LEU A 87 3.10 -4.93 0.16
CA LEU A 87 3.57 -3.54 0.11
C LEU A 87 4.81 -3.32 0.97
N ILE A 88 4.83 -3.87 2.18
CA ILE A 88 5.99 -3.80 3.08
C ILE A 88 7.18 -4.56 2.49
N ASN A 89 6.96 -5.77 1.98
CA ASN A 89 8.02 -6.56 1.36
C ASN A 89 8.60 -5.84 0.15
N ASP A 90 7.78 -5.28 -0.72
CA ASP A 90 8.23 -4.56 -1.91
C ASP A 90 9.05 -3.31 -1.53
N ILE A 91 8.61 -2.56 -0.51
CA ILE A 91 9.35 -1.39 -0.01
C ILE A 91 10.65 -1.80 0.68
N ILE A 92 10.66 -2.83 1.53
CA ILE A 92 11.87 -3.26 2.26
C ILE A 92 12.88 -3.87 1.28
N LEU A 93 12.43 -4.74 0.37
CA LEU A 93 13.29 -5.34 -0.64
C LEU A 93 13.85 -4.28 -1.59
N SER A 94 13.12 -3.18 -1.83
CA SER A 94 13.61 -2.00 -2.57
C SER A 94 14.84 -1.30 -1.94
N SER A 95 15.11 -1.57 -0.66
CA SER A 95 16.22 -0.95 0.08
C SER A 95 17.41 -1.88 0.34
N ALA A 96 17.29 -3.17 0.02
CA ALA A 96 18.23 -4.20 0.47
C ALA A 96 19.06 -4.85 -0.64
N SER A 97 18.75 -4.61 -1.92
CA SER A 97 19.41 -5.30 -3.03
C SER A 97 20.67 -4.58 -3.53
N ASN A 98 21.81 -5.26 -3.43
CA ASN A 98 23.07 -4.98 -4.14
C ASN A 98 23.24 -5.90 -5.38
N ASP A 99 22.14 -6.42 -5.95
CA ASP A 99 22.19 -7.49 -6.97
C ASP A 99 21.98 -6.97 -8.41
N ASP A 100 22.85 -7.43 -9.31
CA ASP A 100 23.08 -6.98 -10.70
C ASP A 100 21.93 -7.22 -11.71
N ASN A 101 20.74 -7.66 -11.30
CA ASN A 101 19.69 -8.15 -12.22
C ASN A 101 18.38 -7.35 -12.25
N GLY A 102 18.28 -6.21 -11.56
CA GLY A 102 17.15 -5.29 -11.64
C GLY A 102 17.04 -4.45 -10.38
N ASP A 103 17.03 -3.12 -10.52
CA ASP A 103 16.95 -2.23 -9.36
C ASP A 103 15.62 -2.48 -8.64
N SER A 104 15.69 -2.69 -7.34
CA SER A 104 14.61 -3.19 -6.50
C SER A 104 13.42 -2.20 -6.39
N TYR A 105 13.68 -0.92 -6.67
CA TYR A 105 12.64 0.08 -6.91
C TYR A 105 11.81 -0.21 -8.18
N SER A 106 12.43 -0.71 -9.26
CA SER A 106 11.74 -1.09 -10.49
C SER A 106 10.73 -2.22 -10.24
N LEU A 107 11.09 -3.19 -9.40
CA LEU A 107 10.18 -4.30 -9.04
C LEU A 107 8.97 -3.79 -8.27
N PHE A 108 9.17 -2.85 -7.34
CA PHE A 108 8.07 -2.17 -6.66
C PHE A 108 7.18 -1.41 -7.65
N VAL A 109 7.76 -0.61 -8.54
CA VAL A 109 6.99 0.13 -9.56
C VAL A 109 6.21 -0.84 -10.46
N GLN A 110 6.80 -1.95 -10.91
CA GLN A 110 6.10 -2.97 -11.69
C GLN A 110 4.93 -3.60 -10.92
N ALA A 111 5.13 -3.93 -9.64
CA ALA A 111 4.10 -4.52 -8.80
C ALA A 111 2.91 -3.57 -8.59
N ILE A 112 3.19 -2.27 -8.42
CA ILE A 112 2.15 -1.24 -8.33
C ILE A 112 1.48 -0.99 -9.67
N ALA A 113 2.24 -0.90 -10.77
CA ALA A 113 1.73 -0.64 -12.11
C ALA A 113 0.68 -1.67 -12.55
N LYS A 114 0.88 -2.95 -12.22
CA LYS A 114 -0.09 -4.04 -12.48
C LYS A 114 -1.46 -3.83 -11.83
N LYS A 115 -1.52 -2.98 -10.81
CA LYS A 115 -2.72 -2.71 -9.99
C LYS A 115 -3.20 -1.27 -10.18
N ALA A 116 -2.49 -0.48 -11.00
CA ALA A 116 -2.75 0.94 -11.13
C ALA A 116 -4.05 1.18 -11.89
N SER A 117 -5.00 1.81 -11.22
CA SER A 117 -6.31 2.18 -11.79
C SER A 117 -6.89 3.37 -11.04
N GLY A 118 -7.85 4.06 -11.66
CA GLY A 118 -8.61 5.12 -10.98
C GLY A 118 -9.35 4.60 -9.74
N ASP A 119 -9.91 3.40 -9.82
CA ASP A 119 -10.62 2.77 -8.71
C ASP A 119 -9.68 2.38 -7.56
N ALA A 120 -8.45 1.94 -7.88
CA ALA A 120 -7.41 1.72 -6.87
C ALA A 120 -7.04 3.02 -6.14
N LEU A 121 -6.92 4.16 -6.84
CA LEU A 121 -6.69 5.46 -6.19
C LEU A 121 -7.82 5.87 -5.26
N ILE A 122 -9.08 5.65 -5.66
CA ILE A 122 -10.25 5.95 -4.83
C ILE A 122 -10.23 5.11 -3.56
N SER A 123 -9.95 3.81 -3.69
CA SER A 123 -9.93 2.89 -2.56
C SER A 123 -8.77 3.20 -1.61
N LEU A 124 -7.57 3.47 -2.13
CA LEU A 124 -6.44 3.92 -1.32
C LEU A 124 -6.72 5.26 -0.63
N GLU A 125 -7.43 6.20 -1.26
CA GLU A 125 -7.83 7.47 -0.62
C GLU A 125 -8.77 7.23 0.57
N LYS A 126 -9.74 6.31 0.44
CA LYS A 126 -10.61 5.92 1.56
C LYS A 126 -9.81 5.30 2.70
N ALA A 127 -8.87 4.40 2.39
CA ALA A 127 -7.97 3.80 3.39
C ALA A 127 -7.16 4.87 4.12
N LYS A 128 -6.58 5.82 3.38
CA LYS A 128 -5.84 6.95 3.95
C LYS A 128 -6.70 7.73 4.93
N ASN A 129 -7.88 8.19 4.51
CA ASN A 129 -8.77 9.02 5.33
C ASN A 129 -9.13 8.33 6.66
N LEU A 130 -9.32 7.01 6.67
CA LEU A 130 -9.56 6.25 7.90
C LEU A 130 -8.38 6.29 8.86
N TYR A 131 -7.14 6.15 8.36
CA TYR A 131 -5.95 6.31 9.19
C TYR A 131 -5.78 7.76 9.67
N GLU A 132 -6.05 8.74 8.81
CA GLU A 132 -5.99 10.15 9.18
C GLU A 132 -6.94 10.50 10.31
N ASP A 133 -8.17 9.98 10.27
CA ASP A 133 -9.15 10.20 11.32
C ASP A 133 -8.64 9.71 12.68
N ILE A 134 -7.94 8.57 12.73
CA ILE A 134 -7.37 8.03 13.97
C ILE A 134 -6.37 9.01 14.59
N TYR A 135 -5.31 9.39 13.85
CA TYR A 135 -4.25 10.22 14.43
C TYR A 135 -4.64 11.70 14.57
N LYS A 136 -5.56 12.22 13.73
CA LYS A 136 -6.06 13.60 13.84
C LYS A 136 -6.96 13.79 15.04
N ASN A 137 -7.79 12.79 15.40
CA ASN A 137 -8.62 12.84 16.61
C ASN A 137 -7.77 12.92 17.87
N GLU A 138 -6.58 12.32 17.86
CA GLU A 138 -5.60 12.39 18.94
C GLU A 138 -4.69 13.64 18.86
N GLY A 139 -4.87 14.48 17.84
CA GLY A 139 -4.06 15.68 17.62
C GLY A 139 -2.58 15.39 17.34
N ILE A 140 -2.27 14.22 16.80
CA ILE A 140 -0.91 13.76 16.52
C ILE A 140 -0.51 14.12 15.09
N ASP A 141 0.68 14.70 14.96
CA ASP A 141 1.37 14.88 13.68
C ASP A 141 2.34 13.72 13.45
N CYS A 142 2.03 12.87 12.48
CA CYS A 142 2.83 11.70 12.11
C CYS A 142 4.25 12.06 11.60
N THR A 143 4.54 13.32 11.28
CA THR A 143 5.88 13.77 10.89
C THR A 143 6.74 14.16 12.10
N ASN A 144 6.12 14.35 13.28
CA ASN A 144 6.79 14.76 14.49
C ASN A 144 7.18 13.55 15.36
N LYS A 145 8.47 13.19 15.34
CA LYS A 145 9.02 12.09 16.14
C LYS A 145 8.68 12.15 17.63
N ASN A 146 8.66 13.35 18.22
CA ASN A 146 8.37 13.50 19.65
C ASN A 146 6.89 13.26 19.97
N ALA A 147 5.99 13.65 19.06
CA ALA A 147 4.57 13.35 19.17
C ALA A 147 4.33 11.83 19.07
N LEU A 148 4.94 11.17 18.07
CA LEU A 148 4.84 9.73 17.87
C LEU A 148 5.38 8.89 19.04
N THR A 149 6.46 9.33 19.69
CA THR A 149 7.10 8.55 20.78
C THR A 149 6.13 8.31 21.94
N ASN A 150 5.24 9.26 22.22
CA ASN A 150 4.29 9.18 23.33
C ASN A 150 2.86 8.82 22.88
N ALA A 151 2.65 8.59 21.58
CA ALA A 151 1.35 8.25 21.04
C ALA A 151 0.95 6.81 21.45
N PRO A 152 -0.36 6.53 21.55
CA PRO A 152 -0.88 5.16 21.63
C PRO A 152 -0.40 4.32 20.45
N ASP A 153 -0.27 3.01 20.63
CA ASP A 153 0.26 2.13 19.58
C ASP A 153 -0.65 2.12 18.34
N VAL A 154 -1.97 2.13 18.52
CA VAL A 154 -2.95 2.24 17.41
C VAL A 154 -2.73 3.50 16.55
N VAL A 155 -2.27 4.60 17.15
CA VAL A 155 -1.96 5.85 16.43
C VAL A 155 -0.65 5.72 15.66
N LYS A 156 0.36 5.06 16.24
CA LYS A 156 1.62 4.79 15.54
C LYS A 156 1.38 3.88 14.33
N ASP A 157 0.55 2.86 14.50
CA ASP A 157 0.13 1.96 13.44
C ASP A 157 -0.60 2.72 12.34
N ALA A 158 -1.58 3.57 12.70
CA ALA A 158 -2.28 4.42 11.73
C ALA A 158 -1.32 5.35 10.97
N CYS A 159 -0.36 5.99 11.64
CA CYS A 159 0.66 6.82 11.00
C CYS A 159 1.54 6.00 10.04
N PHE A 160 1.97 4.81 10.46
CA PHE A 160 2.78 3.92 9.63
C PHE A 160 2.01 3.47 8.37
N TYR A 161 0.80 2.95 8.53
CA TYR A 161 -0.02 2.49 7.41
C TYR A 161 -0.45 3.64 6.49
N SER A 162 -0.74 4.83 7.03
CA SER A 162 -0.99 6.02 6.21
C SER A 162 0.19 6.34 5.30
N GLY A 163 1.43 6.22 5.78
CA GLY A 163 2.64 6.42 4.96
C GLY A 163 2.78 5.37 3.85
N LEU A 164 2.44 4.10 4.13
CA LEU A 164 2.42 3.05 3.11
C LEU A 164 1.38 3.33 2.03
N VAL A 165 0.16 3.73 2.43
CA VAL A 165 -0.91 4.10 1.51
C VAL A 165 -0.52 5.31 0.66
N ASP A 166 0.09 6.34 1.25
CA ASP A 166 0.58 7.50 0.50
C ASP A 166 1.63 7.11 -0.56
N THR A 167 2.53 6.18 -0.20
CA THR A 167 3.52 5.64 -1.14
C THR A 167 2.84 4.89 -2.28
N ALA A 168 1.91 3.99 -1.97
CA ALA A 168 1.16 3.24 -2.98
C ALA A 168 0.34 4.16 -3.90
N LYS A 169 -0.29 5.20 -3.36
CA LYS A 169 -1.05 6.21 -4.12
C LYS A 169 -0.15 7.02 -5.04
N ALA A 170 0.99 7.47 -4.54
CA ALA A 170 1.96 8.22 -5.33
C ALA A 170 2.46 7.39 -6.51
N THR A 171 2.88 6.15 -6.25
CA THR A 171 3.34 5.25 -7.32
C THR A 171 2.21 4.90 -8.29
N THR A 172 0.99 4.64 -7.81
CA THR A 172 -0.18 4.40 -8.67
C THR A 172 -0.47 5.60 -9.58
N SER A 173 -0.37 6.81 -9.04
CA SER A 173 -0.58 8.05 -9.81
C SER A 173 0.49 8.24 -10.89
N VAL A 174 1.76 7.92 -10.57
CA VAL A 174 2.86 7.95 -11.53
C VAL A 174 2.66 6.89 -12.62
N SER A 175 2.27 5.66 -12.25
CA SER A 175 1.96 4.62 -13.23
C SER A 175 0.85 5.05 -14.18
N LEU A 176 -0.25 5.61 -13.68
CA LEU A 176 -1.34 6.12 -14.51
C LEU A 176 -0.90 7.28 -15.41
N LEU A 177 -0.09 8.19 -14.89
CA LEU A 177 0.46 9.30 -15.69
C LEU A 177 1.28 8.80 -16.88
N ILE A 178 2.05 7.72 -16.69
CA ILE A 178 2.91 7.12 -17.72
C ILE A 178 2.09 6.32 -18.73
N GLY A 179 0.84 5.94 -18.44
CA GLY A 179 0.01 5.11 -19.32
C GLY A 179 -0.40 3.78 -18.71
N GLY A 180 -0.48 3.72 -17.38
CA GLY A 180 -0.78 2.57 -16.50
C GLY A 180 -1.40 1.31 -17.10
N ASP A 181 -2.55 1.44 -17.77
CA ASP A 181 -3.34 0.35 -18.33
C ASP A 181 -3.09 0.07 -19.83
N GLU A 182 -2.38 0.97 -20.50
CA GLU A 182 -2.07 0.92 -21.94
C GLU A 182 -0.67 0.39 -22.25
N ILE A 183 0.21 0.33 -21.25
CA ILE A 183 1.64 0.02 -21.38
C ILE A 183 2.03 -1.10 -20.42
N GLU A 184 3.00 -1.95 -20.79
CA GLU A 184 3.41 -3.07 -19.93
C GLU A 184 4.10 -2.56 -18.64
N PRO A 185 3.89 -3.23 -17.49
CA PRO A 185 4.46 -2.81 -16.20
C PRO A 185 5.98 -2.61 -16.21
N GLU A 186 6.71 -3.42 -16.97
CA GLU A 186 8.15 -3.34 -17.11
C GLU A 186 8.59 -2.03 -17.80
N GLU A 187 7.83 -1.57 -18.80
CA GLU A 187 8.08 -0.31 -19.52
C GLU A 187 7.79 0.90 -18.63
N ILE A 188 6.73 0.81 -17.80
CA ILE A 188 6.45 1.82 -16.77
C ILE A 188 7.63 1.94 -15.80
N ALA A 189 8.16 0.81 -15.31
CA ALA A 189 9.31 0.85 -14.41
C ALA A 189 10.59 1.36 -15.06
N GLU A 190 10.82 1.06 -16.35
CA GLU A 190 11.92 1.65 -17.10
C GLU A 190 11.76 3.18 -17.22
N ALA A 191 10.56 3.67 -17.55
CA ALA A 191 10.26 5.09 -17.64
C ALA A 191 10.49 5.81 -16.30
N VAL A 192 9.98 5.25 -15.19
CA VAL A 192 10.22 5.83 -13.85
C VAL A 192 11.72 5.83 -13.50
N ASN A 193 12.45 4.75 -13.80
CA ASN A 193 13.90 4.69 -13.56
C ASN A 193 14.67 5.76 -14.34
N LYS A 194 14.30 6.00 -15.61
CA LYS A 194 14.86 7.10 -16.41
C LYS A 194 14.63 8.43 -15.71
N TRP A 195 13.41 8.69 -15.27
CA TRP A 195 13.05 9.93 -14.57
C TRP A 195 13.83 10.12 -13.26
N VAL A 196 13.95 9.07 -12.44
CA VAL A 196 14.69 9.12 -11.17
C VAL A 196 16.18 9.36 -11.38
N ASN A 197 16.77 8.70 -12.38
CA ASN A 197 18.20 8.85 -12.72
C ASN A 197 18.50 10.10 -13.56
N LYS A 198 17.47 10.89 -13.89
CA LYS A 198 17.56 12.09 -14.75
C LYS A 198 18.07 11.77 -16.16
N GLU A 199 17.97 10.51 -16.58
CA GLU A 199 18.26 10.07 -17.93
C GLU A 199 16.99 10.21 -18.76
N GLY A 200 17.08 10.73 -19.97
CA GLY A 200 15.91 10.89 -20.86
C GLY A 200 14.79 11.81 -20.37
N LEU A 201 15.03 12.60 -19.31
CA LEU A 201 14.25 13.80 -19.02
C LEU A 201 14.60 14.86 -20.06
N ASP A 202 14.20 14.67 -21.31
CA ASP A 202 14.22 15.70 -22.33
C ASP A 202 12.82 16.00 -22.81
N CYS A 203 12.52 17.28 -22.99
CA CYS A 203 11.25 17.72 -23.54
C CYS A 203 11.08 17.23 -24.99
N LYS A 204 12.15 16.74 -25.63
CA LYS A 204 12.15 16.17 -26.98
C LYS A 204 12.07 14.65 -27.00
N GLU A 205 12.27 14.01 -25.86
CA GLU A 205 12.18 12.56 -25.73
C GLU A 205 10.77 12.22 -25.25
N ASP A 206 10.23 11.19 -25.87
CA ASP A 206 8.98 10.58 -25.46
C ASP A 206 9.21 9.79 -24.17
N ALA A 207 8.65 10.31 -23.09
CA ALA A 207 8.99 9.97 -21.72
C ALA A 207 8.49 8.58 -21.30
N ASN A 208 7.42 8.08 -21.94
CA ASN A 208 6.87 6.74 -21.75
C ASN A 208 7.05 5.84 -22.99
N GLN A 209 7.68 6.34 -24.06
CA GLN A 209 8.05 5.62 -25.28
C GLN A 209 6.84 5.09 -26.10
N ASN A 210 5.66 5.68 -25.92
CA ASN A 210 4.44 5.26 -26.64
C ASN A 210 4.28 5.91 -28.04
N ASN A 211 5.20 6.80 -28.42
CA ASN A 211 5.25 7.65 -29.61
C ASN A 211 4.09 8.66 -29.74
N ILE A 212 3.47 9.04 -28.63
CA ILE A 212 2.33 9.95 -28.54
C ILE A 212 2.68 11.07 -27.56
N LEU A 213 2.61 12.32 -28.02
CA LEU A 213 2.79 13.44 -27.12
C LEU A 213 1.64 13.50 -26.09
N ASP A 214 1.94 13.30 -24.82
CA ASP A 214 0.94 13.20 -23.76
C ASP A 214 1.31 13.91 -22.44
N SER A 215 0.53 13.65 -21.39
CA SER A 215 0.76 14.25 -20.07
C SER A 215 2.02 13.74 -19.37
N ALA A 216 2.50 12.54 -19.70
CA ALA A 216 3.76 12.01 -19.19
C ALA A 216 4.92 12.86 -19.70
N ASP A 217 4.94 13.20 -20.99
CA ASP A 217 5.96 14.06 -21.60
C ASP A 217 5.99 15.46 -21.00
N ALA A 218 4.81 16.07 -20.84
CA ALA A 218 4.67 17.38 -20.22
C ALA A 218 5.20 17.37 -18.78
N SER A 219 4.94 16.29 -18.03
CA SER A 219 5.38 16.13 -16.65
C SER A 219 6.89 15.87 -16.56
N ALA A 220 7.45 15.02 -17.43
CA ALA A 220 8.89 14.79 -17.53
C ALA A 220 9.65 16.09 -17.85
N CYS A 221 9.15 16.89 -18.78
CA CYS A 221 9.71 18.19 -19.11
C CYS A 221 9.64 19.17 -17.92
N ALA A 222 8.52 19.20 -17.18
CA ALA A 222 8.40 20.01 -15.96
C ALA A 222 9.37 19.57 -14.84
N LEU A 223 9.62 18.26 -14.69
CA LEU A 223 10.60 17.72 -13.77
C LEU A 223 12.03 18.10 -14.17
N LYS A 224 12.39 18.01 -15.45
CA LYS A 224 13.69 18.49 -15.96
C LYS A 224 13.90 19.97 -15.59
N TYR A 225 12.86 20.78 -15.81
CA TYR A 225 12.90 22.21 -15.55
C TYR A 225 13.11 22.52 -14.07
N SER A 226 12.38 21.83 -13.18
CA SER A 226 12.53 22.02 -11.73
C SER A 226 13.94 21.63 -11.23
N VAL A 227 14.51 20.55 -11.76
CA VAL A 227 15.90 20.13 -11.46
C VAL A 227 16.91 21.15 -11.97
N PHE A 228 16.70 21.73 -13.16
CA PHE A 228 17.58 22.78 -13.70
C PHE A 228 17.56 24.03 -12.82
N LEU A 229 16.38 24.49 -12.40
CA LEU A 229 16.22 25.63 -11.49
C LEU A 229 16.80 25.38 -10.09
N SER A 230 16.73 24.15 -9.58
CA SER A 230 17.34 23.83 -8.28
C SER A 230 18.88 23.92 -8.33
N ASN A 231 19.49 23.76 -9.51
CA ASN A 231 20.93 23.73 -9.69
C ASN A 231 21.51 25.04 -10.26
N ASN A 232 20.68 25.95 -10.76
CA ASN A 232 21.09 27.21 -11.39
C ASN A 232 20.19 28.37 -10.93
N ASN A 233 20.73 29.59 -10.86
CA ASN A 233 19.89 30.77 -10.66
C ASN A 233 18.86 30.92 -11.79
N ALA A 234 17.63 31.30 -11.45
CA ALA A 234 16.46 31.32 -12.34
C ALA A 234 16.54 32.28 -13.55
N ASP A 235 17.64 33.03 -13.71
CA ASP A 235 17.77 34.11 -14.68
C ASP A 235 18.21 33.66 -16.09
N SER A 236 18.52 32.38 -16.30
CA SER A 236 18.87 31.84 -17.63
C SER A 236 17.98 30.65 -17.98
N LEU A 237 16.78 30.92 -18.50
CA LEU A 237 15.89 29.86 -18.97
C LEU A 237 16.21 29.50 -20.43
N PRO A 238 16.57 28.25 -20.74
CA PRO A 238 16.81 27.83 -22.12
C PRO A 238 15.54 27.35 -22.87
N TYR A 239 14.37 27.25 -22.23
CA TYR A 239 13.17 26.67 -22.86
C TYR A 239 11.85 27.34 -22.45
N SER A 240 10.90 27.35 -23.39
CA SER A 240 9.50 27.78 -23.20
C SER A 240 8.56 26.64 -23.61
N CYS A 241 7.75 26.16 -22.66
CA CYS A 241 6.60 25.32 -22.94
C CYS A 241 5.43 26.25 -23.31
N ASP A 242 5.13 26.42 -24.59
CA ASP A 242 3.93 27.14 -25.01
C ASP A 242 2.69 26.23 -24.82
N ASN A 243 1.54 26.83 -24.47
CA ASN A 243 0.22 26.20 -24.25
C ASN A 243 -0.36 25.46 -25.48
N THR A 244 0.43 25.18 -26.50
CA THR A 244 0.06 24.45 -27.72
C THR A 244 0.62 23.02 -27.76
N GLY A 245 1.21 22.52 -26.66
CA GLY A 245 1.91 21.24 -26.66
C GLY A 245 3.17 21.26 -27.54
N SER A 246 3.71 22.44 -27.81
CA SER A 246 4.89 22.60 -28.66
C SER A 246 6.02 23.19 -27.82
N ILE A 247 7.07 22.42 -27.59
CA ILE A 247 8.30 22.92 -26.98
C ILE A 247 9.09 23.63 -28.07
N LYS A 248 9.21 24.96 -27.95
CA LYS A 248 10.10 25.72 -28.83
C LYS A 248 11.51 25.68 -28.27
N VAL A 249 12.43 25.24 -29.12
CA VAL A 249 13.90 25.26 -28.93
C VAL A 249 14.44 26.64 -29.27
#